data_AF-A0A0E9N272-F1
#
_entry.id   AF-A0A0E9N272-F1
#
_cell.length_a   1.000
_cell.length_b   1.000
_cell.length_c   1.000
_cell.angle_alpha   90.00
_cell.angle_beta   90.00
_cell.angle_gamma   90.00
#
_symmetry.space_group_name_H-M   'P 1'
#
loop_
_entity.id
_entity.type
_entity.pdbx_description
1 polymer ?
#
loop_
_entity_poly.entity_id
_entity_poly.type
_entity_poly.pdbx_seq_one_letter_code
_entity_poly.pdbx_strand_id
1 'polypeptide(L)'
;MTSVIGPQVAFVDDIESEITPIKIEINRLDASTIFFNAKPEETKFPPQPYDTVKILFLDLYYKRDFDAEISAQWVKTIIPKNSEYTLVIWSKDTHHTTELLEMLNRLDLKPTHVEAWQKTNFNLHTHNFNKDINRLINTISSEKINEEIIYGEVLEIEEDGLLVNCLLDVDNPAYQVRRFDNELFGKVEKKEVGTFVRICIYTKSGSRLINIFEEQSDMSAAFKRLDFFKGLEGNTFFIED
;
A
#
# COMPACT_ATOMS: atom_id res chain seq x y z
N MET A 1 3.71 27.49 -11.51
CA MET A 1 3.86 27.37 -10.05
C MET A 1 4.21 25.92 -9.76
N THR A 2 5.46 25.65 -9.40
CA THR A 2 5.89 24.32 -8.97
C THR A 2 5.29 24.05 -7.60
N SER A 3 4.36 23.08 -7.54
CA SER A 3 3.92 22.52 -6.26
C SER A 3 5.17 22.04 -5.51
N VAL A 4 5.44 22.61 -4.34
CA VAL A 4 6.52 22.14 -3.48
C VAL A 4 6.05 20.82 -2.90
N ILE A 5 6.42 19.71 -3.54
CA ILE A 5 6.23 18.37 -3.00
C ILE A 5 7.04 18.34 -1.68
N GLY A 6 6.37 18.03 -0.57
CA GLY A 6 6.99 17.92 0.76
C GLY A 6 8.10 16.86 0.80
N PRO A 7 8.83 16.74 1.93
CA PRO A 7 9.90 15.76 2.07
C PRO A 7 9.38 14.34 1.88
N GLN A 8 10.11 13.52 1.11
CA GLN A 8 9.79 12.10 0.90
C GLN A 8 10.56 11.19 1.86
N VAL A 9 11.73 11.64 2.31
CA VAL A 9 12.55 10.93 3.29
C VAL A 9 12.85 11.82 4.49
N ALA A 10 12.62 11.30 5.69
CA ALA A 10 12.96 11.97 6.93
C ALA A 10 14.11 11.24 7.63
N PHE A 11 15.01 12.02 8.24
CA PHE A 11 16.10 11.54 9.08
C PHE A 11 15.93 12.10 10.49
N VAL A 12 16.01 11.23 11.48
CA VAL A 12 16.04 11.59 12.91
C VAL A 12 17.33 11.03 13.48
N ASP A 13 18.27 11.91 13.80
CA ASP A 13 19.60 11.55 14.31
C ASP A 13 20.13 12.73 15.15
N ASP A 14 21.01 12.47 16.12
CA ASP A 14 21.68 13.52 16.88
C ASP A 14 22.95 14.03 16.17
N ILE A 15 23.44 13.31 15.15
CA ILE A 15 24.64 13.64 14.38
C ILE A 15 24.33 13.68 12.87
N GLU A 16 24.08 14.88 12.33
CA GLU A 16 23.76 15.07 10.89
C GLU A 16 24.87 14.54 9.95
N SER A 17 26.14 14.57 10.37
CA SER A 17 27.22 14.04 9.55
C SER A 17 27.12 12.53 9.34
N GLU A 18 26.44 11.78 10.21
CA GLU A 18 26.24 10.33 10.05
C GLU A 18 25.22 10.00 8.96
N ILE A 19 24.23 10.87 8.73
CA ILE A 19 23.22 10.70 7.67
C ILE A 19 23.64 11.31 6.33
N THR A 20 24.68 12.15 6.31
CA THR A 20 25.09 12.90 5.13
C THR A 20 25.39 12.01 3.91
N PRO A 21 26.12 10.88 4.03
CA PRO A 21 26.34 9.99 2.89
C PRO A 21 25.04 9.42 2.32
N ILE A 22 24.09 9.06 3.19
CA ILE A 22 22.78 8.52 2.79
C ILE A 22 21.97 9.61 2.08
N LYS A 23 21.91 10.82 2.66
CA LYS A 23 21.21 11.98 2.11
C LYS A 23 21.71 12.34 0.71
N ILE A 24 23.03 12.26 0.46
CA ILE A 24 23.61 12.49 -0.87
C ILE A 24 23.07 11.49 -1.89
N GLU A 25 23.03 10.21 -1.57
CA GLU A 25 22.53 9.18 -2.49
C GLU A 25 21.03 9.31 -2.74
N ILE A 26 20.23 9.65 -1.73
CA ILE A 26 18.79 9.87 -1.89
C ILE A 26 18.51 11.11 -2.76
N ASN A 27 19.24 12.21 -2.55
CA ASN A 27 19.08 13.41 -3.36
C ASN A 27 19.46 13.18 -4.84
N ARG A 28 20.37 12.24 -5.15
CA ARG A 28 20.69 11.83 -6.54
C ARG A 28 19.55 11.11 -7.24
N LEU A 29 18.58 10.60 -6.49
CA LEU A 29 17.36 9.99 -7.00
C LEU A 29 16.21 11.01 -7.13
N ASP A 30 16.53 12.31 -7.09
CA ASP A 30 15.58 13.43 -7.11
C ASP A 30 14.54 13.37 -5.98
N ALA A 31 14.86 12.70 -4.87
CA ALA A 31 14.01 12.61 -3.70
C ALA A 31 14.36 13.69 -2.66
N SER A 32 13.35 14.40 -2.17
CA SER A 32 13.45 15.43 -1.15
C SER A 32 13.66 14.83 0.25
N THR A 33 14.59 15.42 0.98
CA THR A 33 15.00 14.96 2.32
C THR A 33 14.78 16.03 3.38
N ILE A 34 14.46 15.62 4.61
CA ILE A 34 14.43 16.49 5.79
C ILE A 34 15.18 15.85 6.95
N PHE A 35 15.86 16.67 7.75
CA PHE A 35 16.61 16.23 8.93
C PHE A 35 16.02 16.84 10.20
N PHE A 36 15.85 16.03 11.23
CA PHE A 36 15.43 16.44 12.56
C PHE A 36 16.52 16.08 13.56
N ASN A 37 17.02 17.10 14.26
CA ASN A 37 18.01 16.90 15.31
C ASN A 37 17.34 16.27 16.53
N ALA A 38 17.77 15.06 16.87
CA ALA A 38 17.27 14.26 17.98
C ALA A 38 17.85 14.65 19.35
N LYS A 39 18.73 15.67 19.42
CA LYS A 39 19.27 16.15 20.69
C LYS A 39 18.14 16.69 21.58
N PRO A 40 18.11 16.33 22.88
CA PRO A 40 17.04 16.75 23.81
C PRO A 40 16.79 18.26 23.85
N GLU A 41 17.85 19.06 23.69
CA GLU A 41 17.83 20.52 23.82
C GLU A 41 17.44 21.24 22.51
N GLU A 42 17.42 20.54 21.38
CA GLU A 42 17.28 21.12 20.04
C GLU A 42 16.10 20.55 19.24
N THR A 43 15.14 19.90 19.91
CA THR A 43 14.04 19.15 19.28
C THR A 43 13.09 20.04 18.47
N LYS A 44 13.50 20.37 17.25
CA LYS A 44 12.73 21.08 16.22
C LYS A 44 12.00 20.07 15.35
N PHE A 45 11.00 19.42 15.93
CA PHE A 45 10.08 18.57 15.19
C PHE A 45 8.99 19.42 14.52
N PRO A 46 8.36 18.92 13.44
CA PRO A 46 7.39 19.72 12.73
C PRO A 46 6.12 19.89 13.59
N PRO A 47 5.41 21.01 13.46
CA PRO A 47 4.17 21.25 14.22
C PRO A 47 3.04 20.32 13.77
N GLN A 48 3.13 19.78 12.56
CA GLN A 48 2.20 18.80 11.99
C GLN A 48 3.00 17.75 11.20
N PRO A 49 2.52 16.50 11.13
CA PRO A 49 3.14 15.45 10.33
C PRO A 49 3.22 15.79 8.84
N TYR A 50 4.12 15.12 8.13
CA TYR A 50 4.28 15.24 6.68
C TYR A 50 3.65 14.03 5.97
N ASP A 51 2.53 14.25 5.27
CA ASP A 51 1.85 13.20 4.49
C ASP A 51 2.71 12.60 3.35
N THR A 52 3.75 13.33 2.95
CA THR A 52 4.66 12.97 1.86
C THR A 52 5.78 12.04 2.29
N VAL A 53 6.09 11.92 3.59
CA VAL A 53 7.21 11.09 4.06
C VAL A 53 6.85 9.62 3.87
N LYS A 54 7.66 8.90 3.09
CA LYS A 54 7.52 7.47 2.80
C LYS A 54 8.61 6.61 3.43
N ILE A 55 9.76 7.19 3.74
CA ILE A 55 10.87 6.51 4.40
C ILE A 55 11.33 7.36 5.58
N LEU A 56 11.42 6.75 6.76
CA LEU A 56 11.95 7.36 7.97
C LEU A 56 13.20 6.61 8.42
N PHE A 57 14.34 7.28 8.41
CA PHE A 57 15.55 6.83 9.08
C PHE A 57 15.53 7.32 10.51
N LEU A 58 15.61 6.40 11.46
CA LEU A 58 15.47 6.69 12.89
C LEU A 58 16.67 6.16 13.65
N ASP A 59 17.42 7.05 14.29
CA ASP A 59 18.31 6.67 15.38
C ASP A 59 17.52 6.48 16.68
N LEU A 60 17.86 5.41 17.39
CA LEU A 60 17.21 5.05 18.63
C LEU A 60 17.77 5.90 19.76
N TYR A 61 16.88 6.40 20.62
CA TYR A 61 17.27 7.29 21.70
C TYR A 61 17.66 6.53 22.97
N TYR A 62 18.73 7.00 23.62
CA TYR A 62 19.23 6.48 24.88
C TYR A 62 19.44 7.62 25.87
N LYS A 63 19.01 7.43 27.12
CA LYS A 63 19.43 8.27 28.27
C LYS A 63 20.44 7.53 29.13
N ARG A 64 20.01 6.38 29.64
CA ARG A 64 20.80 5.43 30.45
C ARG A 64 20.55 4.02 29.93
N ASP A 65 19.27 3.74 29.64
CA ASP A 65 18.78 2.62 28.84
C ASP A 65 18.04 3.16 27.60
N PHE A 66 17.66 2.26 26.71
CA PHE A 66 16.82 2.55 25.56
C PHE A 66 15.45 3.12 26.01
N ASP A 67 14.97 4.15 25.31
CA ASP A 67 13.68 4.80 25.59
C ASP A 67 12.79 4.74 24.33
N ALA A 68 12.01 3.66 24.22
CA ALA A 68 11.11 3.43 23.09
C ALA A 68 10.02 4.50 22.95
N GLU A 69 9.60 5.10 24.08
CA GLU A 69 8.54 6.11 24.09
C GLU A 69 9.00 7.38 23.38
N ILE A 70 10.21 7.86 23.65
CA ILE A 70 10.75 9.05 22.97
C ILE A 70 10.90 8.80 21.47
N SER A 71 11.48 7.68 21.07
CA SER A 71 11.60 7.32 19.65
C SER A 71 10.22 7.24 18.98
N ALA A 72 9.22 6.68 19.65
CA ALA A 72 7.86 6.62 19.13
C ALA A 72 7.17 8.00 19.05
N GLN A 73 7.43 8.91 19.99
CA GLN A 73 6.94 10.29 19.90
C GLN A 73 7.54 11.03 18.70
N TRP A 74 8.81 10.82 18.38
CA TRP A 74 9.41 11.39 17.17
C TRP A 74 8.76 10.88 15.90
N VAL A 75 8.46 9.58 15.83
CA VAL A 75 7.70 9.02 14.70
C VAL A 75 6.32 9.68 14.62
N LYS A 76 5.61 9.82 15.74
CA LYS A 76 4.26 10.41 15.81
C LYS A 76 4.21 11.86 15.34
N THR A 77 5.26 12.65 15.54
CA THR A 77 5.30 14.05 15.10
C THR A 77 5.59 14.18 13.61
N ILE A 78 6.29 13.20 13.01
CA ILE A 78 6.68 13.23 11.59
C ILE A 78 5.66 12.51 10.71
N ILE A 79 5.13 11.38 11.18
CA ILE A 79 4.31 10.44 10.41
C ILE A 79 2.84 10.58 10.82
N PRO A 80 1.93 10.84 9.86
CA PRO A 80 0.51 10.92 10.16
C PRO A 80 -0.03 9.53 10.53
N LYS A 81 -1.04 9.50 11.39
CA LYS A 81 -1.74 8.25 11.74
C LYS A 81 -2.26 7.55 10.48
N ASN A 82 -2.24 6.21 10.50
CA ASN A 82 -2.72 5.36 9.40
C ASN A 82 -2.02 5.58 8.05
N SER A 83 -0.83 6.20 8.03
CA SER A 83 -0.07 6.37 6.79
C SER A 83 0.87 5.20 6.55
N GLU A 84 1.02 4.83 5.28
CA GLU A 84 2.00 3.84 4.86
C GLU A 84 3.38 4.47 4.77
N TYR A 85 4.33 3.91 5.53
CA TYR A 85 5.73 4.32 5.51
C TYR A 85 6.66 3.15 5.82
N THR A 86 7.90 3.27 5.36
CA THR A 86 9.00 2.36 5.70
C THR A 86 9.84 2.96 6.83
N LEU A 87 10.15 2.14 7.83
CA LEU A 87 11.03 2.51 8.93
C LEU A 87 12.40 1.86 8.74
N VAL A 88 13.46 2.66 8.65
CA VAL A 88 14.84 2.20 8.69
C VAL A 88 15.43 2.55 10.05
N ILE A 89 15.71 1.53 10.86
CA ILE A 89 16.39 1.72 12.15
C ILE A 89 17.87 1.97 11.85
N TRP A 90 18.30 3.22 11.93
CA TRP A 90 19.66 3.67 11.70
C TRP A 90 20.33 3.93 13.04
N SER A 91 20.76 2.86 13.71
CA SER A 91 21.29 2.94 15.08
C SER A 91 22.44 1.98 15.33
N LYS A 92 23.22 2.20 16.39
CA LYS A 92 24.24 1.24 16.85
C LYS A 92 23.60 0.01 17.52
N ASP A 93 22.39 0.18 18.03
CA ASP A 93 21.72 -0.75 18.94
C ASP A 93 20.41 -1.27 18.34
N THR A 94 20.49 -1.85 17.14
CA THR A 94 19.32 -2.33 16.37
C THR A 94 18.53 -3.46 17.04
N HIS A 95 19.07 -4.10 18.08
CA HIS A 95 18.39 -5.18 18.82
C HIS A 95 17.14 -4.71 19.58
N HIS A 96 17.02 -3.41 19.86
CA HIS A 96 15.83 -2.80 20.48
C HIS A 96 14.68 -2.55 19.49
N THR A 97 14.81 -2.94 18.22
CA THR A 97 13.77 -2.75 17.19
C THR A 97 12.40 -3.30 17.63
N THR A 98 12.35 -4.49 18.24
CA THR A 98 11.09 -5.11 18.66
C THR A 98 10.30 -4.24 19.65
N GLU A 99 11.00 -3.68 20.64
CA GLU A 99 10.40 -2.85 21.68
C GLU A 99 9.81 -1.55 21.10
N LEU A 100 10.52 -0.92 20.16
CA LEU A 100 9.98 0.21 19.42
C LEU A 100 8.74 -0.16 18.62
N LEU A 101 8.76 -1.29 17.89
CA LEU A 101 7.64 -1.71 17.05
C LEU A 101 6.38 -2.01 17.88
N GLU A 102 6.52 -2.57 19.08
CA GLU A 102 5.40 -2.74 20.01
C GLU A 102 4.80 -1.40 20.42
N MET A 103 5.62 -0.39 20.71
CA MET A 103 5.16 0.95 21.05
C MET A 103 4.46 1.63 19.88
N LEU A 104 5.04 1.56 18.67
CA LEU A 104 4.43 2.12 17.45
C LEU A 104 3.09 1.46 17.13
N ASN A 105 2.97 0.15 17.33
CA ASN A 105 1.71 -0.57 17.15
C ASN A 105 0.62 -0.10 18.12
N ARG A 106 0.97 0.21 19.39
CA ARG A 106 0.02 0.77 20.37
C ARG A 106 -0.45 2.19 20.03
N LEU A 107 0.30 2.90 19.19
CA LEU A 107 0.00 4.28 18.78
C LEU A 107 -0.66 4.39 17.40
N ASP A 108 -1.01 3.27 16.76
CA ASP A 108 -1.52 3.20 15.39
C ASP A 108 -0.54 3.79 14.35
N LEU A 109 0.76 3.59 14.57
CA LEU A 109 1.86 4.07 13.73
C LEU A 109 2.72 2.92 13.21
N LYS A 110 2.12 1.75 12.96
CA LYS A 110 2.86 0.57 12.52
C LYS A 110 3.43 0.79 11.10
N PRO A 111 4.76 0.65 10.89
CA PRO A 111 5.35 0.74 9.54
C PRO A 111 4.95 -0.47 8.67
N THR A 112 4.88 -0.25 7.36
CA THR A 112 4.60 -1.34 6.39
C THR A 112 5.82 -2.23 6.17
N HIS A 113 7.01 -1.62 6.18
CA HIS A 113 8.29 -2.29 6.05
C HIS A 113 9.27 -1.78 7.11
N VAL A 114 10.10 -2.68 7.63
CA VAL A 114 11.13 -2.35 8.62
C VAL A 114 12.46 -2.96 8.19
N GLU A 115 13.50 -2.14 8.12
CA GLU A 115 14.87 -2.60 7.91
C GLU A 115 15.76 -2.07 9.04
N ALA A 116 16.71 -2.88 9.52
CA ALA A 116 17.63 -2.51 10.58
C ALA A 116 19.04 -2.34 10.02
N TRP A 117 19.55 -1.10 10.04
CA TRP A 117 20.87 -0.73 9.56
C TRP A 117 21.75 -0.37 10.75
N GLN A 118 22.57 -1.34 11.17
CA GLN A 118 23.48 -1.13 12.29
C GLN A 118 24.64 -0.22 11.89
N LYS A 119 24.72 1.00 12.46
CA LYS A 119 25.69 2.04 12.07
C LYS A 119 27.13 1.52 12.04
N THR A 120 27.51 0.66 12.99
CA THR A 120 28.87 0.08 13.10
C THR A 120 29.27 -0.81 11.92
N ASN A 121 28.32 -1.25 11.09
CA ASN A 121 28.59 -2.06 9.92
C ASN A 121 29.01 -1.23 8.71
N PHE A 122 28.95 0.11 8.80
CA PHE A 122 29.20 1.02 7.71
C PHE A 122 30.41 1.90 8.02
N ASN A 123 31.36 1.95 7.08
CA ASN A 123 32.35 3.02 7.08
C ASN A 123 31.76 4.22 6.33
N LEU A 124 31.34 5.26 7.04
CA LEU A 124 30.64 6.41 6.46
C LEU A 124 31.41 7.15 5.36
N HIS A 125 32.74 6.97 5.28
CA HIS A 125 33.58 7.62 4.28
C HIS A 125 33.84 6.78 3.02
N THR A 126 33.77 5.45 3.13
CA THR A 126 34.16 4.54 2.04
C THR A 126 33.06 3.58 1.62
N HIS A 127 32.01 3.45 2.41
CA HIS A 127 30.90 2.55 2.14
C HIS A 127 30.04 3.04 0.96
N ASN A 128 29.60 2.11 0.13
CA ASN A 128 28.76 2.41 -1.03
C ASN A 128 27.27 2.34 -0.66
N PHE A 129 26.73 3.44 -0.14
CA PHE A 129 25.31 3.56 0.21
C PHE A 129 24.35 3.50 -0.99
N ASN A 130 24.82 3.76 -2.21
CA ASN A 130 23.98 3.67 -3.41
C ASN A 130 23.40 2.25 -3.57
N LYS A 131 24.22 1.22 -3.31
CA LYS A 131 23.80 -0.17 -3.40
C LYS A 131 22.72 -0.50 -2.37
N ASP A 132 22.87 -0.04 -1.13
CA ASP A 132 21.92 -0.31 -0.05
C ASP A 132 20.60 0.43 -0.26
N ILE A 133 20.66 1.70 -0.70
CA ILE A 133 19.47 2.48 -1.03
C ILE A 133 18.71 1.85 -2.19
N ASN A 134 19.40 1.44 -3.26
CA ASN A 134 18.76 0.74 -4.36
C ASN A 134 18.15 -0.60 -3.93
N ARG A 135 18.81 -1.34 -3.02
CA ARG A 135 18.24 -2.56 -2.42
C ARG A 135 16.95 -2.22 -1.67
N LEU A 136 16.99 -1.26 -0.76
CA LEU A 136 15.84 -0.83 0.04
C LEU A 136 14.66 -0.44 -0.86
N ILE A 137 14.89 0.42 -1.85
CA ILE A 137 13.85 0.86 -2.79
C ILE A 137 13.27 -0.32 -3.55
N ASN A 138 14.12 -1.22 -4.06
CA ASN A 138 13.66 -2.41 -4.77
C ASN A 138 12.85 -3.33 -3.86
N THR A 139 13.28 -3.52 -2.61
CA THR A 139 12.56 -4.34 -1.62
C THR A 139 11.18 -3.76 -1.35
N ILE A 140 11.07 -2.45 -1.07
CA ILE A 140 9.79 -1.77 -0.82
C ILE A 140 8.90 -1.81 -2.08
N SER A 141 9.49 -1.63 -3.27
CA SER A 141 8.77 -1.64 -4.55
C SER A 141 8.38 -3.07 -4.99
N SER A 142 9.07 -4.09 -4.49
CA SER A 142 8.83 -5.50 -4.81
C SER A 142 7.75 -6.15 -3.96
N GLU A 143 7.14 -5.44 -3.01
CA GLU A 143 5.89 -5.90 -2.37
C GLU A 143 4.86 -6.14 -3.48
N LYS A 144 4.61 -7.42 -3.78
CA LYS A 144 3.83 -7.86 -4.94
C LYS A 144 2.46 -7.19 -4.95
N ILE A 145 2.24 -6.31 -5.92
CA ILE A 145 0.91 -5.97 -6.36
C ILE A 145 0.41 -7.19 -7.13
N ASN A 146 -0.45 -7.99 -6.52
CA ASN A 146 -1.14 -9.04 -7.23
C ASN A 146 -2.24 -8.37 -8.06
N GLU A 147 -2.11 -8.44 -9.37
CA GLU A 147 -3.16 -8.05 -10.31
C GLU A 147 -3.98 -9.29 -10.67
N GLU A 148 -5.28 -9.21 -10.41
CA GLU A 148 -6.26 -10.19 -10.83
C GLU A 148 -7.24 -9.49 -11.79
N ILE A 149 -7.42 -10.07 -12.98
CA ILE A 149 -8.37 -9.58 -13.97
C ILE A 149 -9.52 -10.59 -14.03
N ILE A 150 -10.73 -10.11 -13.79
CA ILE A 150 -11.96 -10.90 -13.87
C ILE A 150 -12.86 -10.26 -14.91
N TYR A 151 -13.37 -11.06 -15.85
CA TYR A 151 -14.39 -10.61 -16.79
C TYR A 151 -15.77 -10.85 -16.20
N GLY A 152 -16.75 -9.99 -16.50
CA GLY A 152 -18.11 -10.21 -16.06
C GLY A 152 -19.17 -9.67 -17.01
N GLU A 153 -20.40 -10.14 -16.82
CA GLU A 153 -21.61 -9.67 -17.49
C GLU A 153 -22.55 -9.06 -16.45
N VAL A 154 -23.03 -7.84 -16.68
CA VAL A 154 -24.05 -7.21 -15.82
C VAL A 154 -25.35 -7.98 -15.96
N LEU A 155 -25.85 -8.54 -14.85
CA LEU A 155 -27.11 -9.28 -14.83
C LEU A 155 -28.30 -8.41 -14.43
N GLU A 156 -28.07 -7.50 -13.50
CA GLU A 156 -29.12 -6.70 -12.88
C GLU A 156 -28.54 -5.39 -12.34
N ILE A 157 -29.37 -4.34 -12.36
CA ILE A 157 -29.03 -3.01 -11.85
C ILE A 157 -29.95 -2.76 -10.66
N GLU A 158 -29.34 -2.56 -9.50
CA GLU A 158 -30.00 -2.24 -8.24
C GLU A 158 -29.82 -0.74 -7.92
N GLU A 159 -30.55 -0.24 -6.91
CA GLU A 159 -30.49 1.17 -6.50
C GLU A 159 -29.09 1.56 -6.00
N ASP A 160 -28.39 0.66 -5.32
CA ASP A 160 -27.09 0.90 -4.67
C ASP A 160 -25.92 0.15 -5.33
N GLY A 161 -26.17 -0.65 -6.36
CA GLY A 161 -25.12 -1.41 -7.02
C GLY A 161 -25.56 -2.17 -8.27
N LEU A 162 -24.68 -3.02 -8.76
CA LEU A 162 -24.92 -3.90 -9.90
C LEU A 162 -24.58 -5.34 -9.52
N LEU A 163 -25.42 -6.28 -9.97
CA LEU A 163 -25.11 -7.71 -9.94
C LEU A 163 -24.39 -8.09 -11.22
N VAL A 164 -23.21 -8.68 -11.07
CA VAL A 164 -22.33 -9.07 -12.18
C VAL A 164 -22.04 -10.56 -12.08
N ASN A 165 -22.24 -11.28 -13.19
CA ASN A 165 -21.78 -12.65 -13.35
C ASN A 165 -20.29 -12.65 -13.69
N CYS A 166 -19.43 -13.02 -12.74
CA CYS A 166 -17.99 -13.01 -12.93
C CYS A 166 -17.48 -14.37 -13.42
N LEU A 167 -16.68 -14.37 -14.48
CA LEU A 167 -15.92 -15.53 -14.97
C LEU A 167 -14.61 -15.64 -14.18
N LEU A 168 -14.52 -16.64 -13.30
CA LEU A 168 -13.39 -16.86 -12.40
C LEU A 168 -12.24 -17.65 -13.04
N ASP A 169 -12.56 -18.52 -13.99
CA ASP A 169 -11.59 -19.35 -14.71
C ASP A 169 -12.03 -19.44 -16.18
N VAL A 170 -11.15 -18.99 -17.08
CA VAL A 170 -11.41 -18.95 -18.52
C VAL A 170 -11.22 -20.34 -19.15
N ASP A 171 -10.31 -21.14 -18.62
CA ASP A 171 -9.98 -22.47 -19.15
C ASP A 171 -11.01 -23.51 -18.69
N ASN A 172 -11.49 -23.38 -17.45
CA ASN A 172 -12.60 -24.17 -16.89
C ASN A 172 -13.72 -23.24 -16.41
N PRO A 173 -14.68 -22.88 -17.29
CA PRO A 173 -15.68 -21.85 -17.01
C PRO A 173 -16.39 -22.00 -15.67
N ALA A 174 -15.89 -21.26 -14.68
CA ALA A 174 -16.44 -21.18 -13.34
C ALA A 174 -16.99 -19.77 -13.12
N TYR A 175 -18.23 -19.68 -12.65
CA TYR A 175 -18.94 -18.42 -12.54
C TYR A 175 -19.29 -18.10 -11.09
N GLN A 176 -19.23 -16.82 -10.74
CA GLN A 176 -19.72 -16.32 -9.47
C GLN A 176 -20.47 -15.01 -9.66
N VAL A 177 -21.72 -14.97 -9.21
CA VAL A 177 -22.48 -13.72 -9.15
C VAL A 177 -21.96 -12.90 -7.97
N ARG A 178 -21.56 -11.65 -8.24
CA ARG A 178 -21.07 -10.70 -7.24
C ARG A 178 -21.84 -9.39 -7.35
N ARG A 179 -22.12 -8.77 -6.21
CA ARG A 179 -22.66 -7.41 -6.14
C ARG A 179 -21.52 -6.41 -5.98
N PHE A 180 -21.59 -5.31 -6.73
CA PHE A 180 -20.61 -4.24 -6.68
C PHE A 180 -21.31 -2.89 -6.49
N ASP A 181 -20.77 -2.04 -5.62
CA ASP A 181 -21.34 -0.72 -5.34
C ASP A 181 -21.25 0.21 -6.55
N ASN A 182 -22.23 1.09 -6.68
CA ASN A 182 -22.37 1.99 -7.83
C ASN A 182 -21.14 2.89 -8.09
N GLU A 183 -20.41 3.24 -7.03
CA GLU A 183 -19.20 4.08 -7.08
C GLU A 183 -18.07 3.43 -7.90
N LEU A 184 -17.98 2.10 -7.90
CA LEU A 184 -16.93 1.35 -8.60
C LEU A 184 -17.11 1.39 -10.14
N PHE A 185 -18.30 1.74 -10.63
CA PHE A 185 -18.64 1.82 -12.05
C PHE A 185 -18.58 3.25 -12.60
N GLY A 186 -17.96 4.21 -11.91
CA GLY A 186 -17.86 5.60 -12.39
C GLY A 186 -17.18 5.76 -13.76
N LYS A 187 -16.50 4.72 -14.25
CA LYS A 187 -15.79 4.67 -15.54
C LYS A 187 -16.50 3.82 -16.61
N VAL A 188 -17.66 3.24 -16.29
CA VAL A 188 -18.46 2.46 -17.24
C VAL A 188 -19.53 3.38 -17.81
N GLU A 189 -19.50 3.61 -19.13
CA GLU A 189 -20.42 4.55 -19.78
C GLU A 189 -21.83 3.96 -19.85
N LYS A 190 -21.96 2.65 -20.12
CA LYS A 190 -23.24 1.94 -20.23
C LYS A 190 -23.49 0.97 -19.08
N LYS A 191 -24.25 1.42 -18.10
CA LYS A 191 -24.79 0.57 -17.04
C LYS A 191 -26.10 -0.05 -17.51
N GLU A 192 -26.01 -1.09 -18.35
CA GLU A 192 -27.16 -1.83 -18.88
C GLU A 192 -26.98 -3.32 -18.62
N VAL A 193 -28.09 -4.05 -18.49
CA VAL A 193 -28.07 -5.52 -18.40
C VAL A 193 -27.50 -6.08 -19.70
N GLY A 194 -26.56 -7.02 -19.59
CA GLY A 194 -25.82 -7.58 -20.72
C GLY A 194 -24.53 -6.82 -21.06
N THR A 195 -24.23 -5.68 -20.42
CA THR A 195 -22.92 -5.03 -20.58
C THR A 195 -21.81 -5.95 -20.06
N PHE A 196 -20.75 -6.14 -20.86
CA PHE A 196 -19.54 -6.81 -20.41
C PHE A 196 -18.60 -5.83 -19.70
N VAL A 197 -18.01 -6.29 -18.60
CA VAL A 197 -17.08 -5.50 -17.80
C VAL A 197 -15.80 -6.26 -17.55
N ARG A 198 -14.70 -5.50 -17.45
CA ARG A 198 -13.41 -5.98 -16.96
C ARG A 198 -13.16 -5.40 -15.57
N ILE A 199 -13.01 -6.30 -14.60
CA ILE A 199 -12.79 -5.97 -13.20
C ILE A 199 -11.31 -6.22 -12.90
N CYS A 200 -10.55 -5.15 -12.70
CA CYS A 200 -9.15 -5.20 -12.33
C CYS A 200 -9.03 -5.04 -10.81
N ILE A 201 -8.46 -6.05 -10.16
CA ILE A 201 -8.25 -6.08 -8.72
C ILE A 201 -6.75 -6.02 -8.45
N TYR A 202 -6.33 -4.94 -7.81
CA TYR A 202 -4.95 -4.75 -7.38
C TYR A 202 -4.89 -4.97 -5.87
N THR A 203 -4.15 -5.99 -5.44
CA THR A 203 -4.00 -6.32 -4.02
C THR A 203 -2.56 -6.05 -3.58
N LYS A 204 -2.40 -5.20 -2.57
CA LYS A 204 -1.15 -4.97 -1.82
C LYS A 204 -1.37 -5.36 -0.36
N SER A 205 -0.30 -5.59 0.40
CA SER A 205 -0.40 -5.76 1.86
C SER A 205 -1.19 -4.61 2.50
N GLY A 206 -2.33 -4.92 3.11
CA GLY A 206 -3.18 -3.93 3.81
C GLY A 206 -4.12 -3.10 2.93
N SER A 207 -4.08 -3.22 1.60
CA SER A 207 -4.96 -2.46 0.70
C SER A 207 -5.40 -3.25 -0.53
N ARG A 208 -6.64 -3.01 -0.97
CA ARG A 208 -7.22 -3.57 -2.19
C ARG A 208 -7.88 -2.46 -2.98
N LEU A 209 -7.48 -2.31 -4.24
CA LEU A 209 -8.10 -1.38 -5.18
C LEU A 209 -8.84 -2.18 -6.24
N ILE A 210 -10.11 -1.87 -6.44
CA ILE A 210 -10.94 -2.49 -7.48
C ILE A 210 -11.29 -1.39 -8.48
N ASN A 211 -11.03 -1.63 -9.76
CA ASN A 211 -11.48 -0.78 -10.85
C ASN A 211 -12.32 -1.61 -11.82
N ILE A 212 -13.46 -1.06 -12.24
CA ILE A 212 -14.34 -1.70 -13.23
C ILE A 212 -14.35 -0.84 -14.48
N PHE A 213 -14.16 -1.48 -15.63
CA PHE A 213 -14.15 -0.86 -16.95
C PHE A 213 -15.15 -1.56 -17.85
N GLU A 214 -15.71 -0.84 -18.81
CA GLU A 214 -16.49 -1.44 -19.89
C GLU A 214 -15.55 -2.27 -20.78
N GLU A 215 -15.88 -3.55 -20.98
CA GLU A 215 -15.12 -4.42 -21.88
C GLU A 215 -15.59 -4.20 -23.32
N GLN A 216 -14.65 -3.85 -24.20
CA GLN A 216 -14.95 -3.51 -25.60
C GLN A 216 -15.07 -4.76 -26.48
N SER A 217 -14.53 -5.88 -25.99
CA SER A 217 -14.58 -7.16 -26.69
C SER A 217 -15.93 -7.84 -26.49
N ASP A 218 -16.49 -8.43 -27.54
CA ASP A 218 -17.69 -9.25 -27.42
C ASP A 218 -17.35 -10.56 -26.68
N MET A 219 -17.89 -10.69 -25.47
CA MET A 219 -17.70 -11.85 -24.58
C MET A 219 -18.93 -12.77 -24.54
N SER A 220 -19.91 -12.56 -25.43
CA SER A 220 -21.19 -13.32 -25.43
C SER A 220 -21.00 -14.83 -25.50
N ALA A 221 -19.96 -15.30 -26.17
CA ALA A 221 -19.64 -16.74 -26.26
C ALA A 221 -19.23 -17.32 -24.91
N ALA A 222 -18.49 -16.56 -24.09
CA ALA A 222 -18.07 -16.98 -22.77
C ALA A 222 -19.29 -17.03 -21.82
N PHE A 223 -20.13 -16.01 -21.82
CA PHE A 223 -21.26 -15.91 -20.88
C PHE A 223 -22.55 -16.59 -21.37
N LYS A 224 -22.47 -17.45 -22.39
CA LYS A 224 -23.64 -18.11 -22.96
C LYS A 224 -24.32 -18.99 -21.91
N ARG A 225 -25.47 -18.55 -21.41
CA ARG A 225 -26.29 -19.34 -20.48
C ARG A 225 -26.76 -20.61 -21.17
N LEU A 226 -26.35 -21.76 -20.65
CA LEU A 226 -26.98 -23.03 -20.98
C LEU A 226 -28.37 -23.01 -20.36
N ASP A 227 -29.38 -22.95 -21.21
CA ASP A 227 -30.76 -23.13 -20.79
C ASP A 227 -31.01 -24.62 -20.58
N PHE A 228 -30.74 -25.09 -19.36
CA PHE A 228 -30.96 -26.48 -18.95
C PHE A 228 -32.44 -26.87 -18.94
N PHE A 229 -33.36 -25.90 -19.05
CA PHE A 229 -34.80 -26.10 -19.10
C PHE A 229 -35.38 -25.95 -20.51
N LYS A 230 -34.53 -25.69 -21.50
CA LYS A 230 -34.94 -25.60 -22.91
C LYS A 230 -35.53 -26.94 -23.36
N GLY A 231 -36.85 -26.97 -23.56
CA GLY A 231 -37.60 -28.19 -23.89
C GLY A 231 -38.36 -28.82 -22.72
N LEU A 232 -38.31 -28.24 -21.51
CA LEU A 232 -39.18 -28.58 -20.38
C LEU A 232 -40.42 -27.67 -20.28
N GLU A 233 -40.57 -26.71 -21.22
CA GLU A 233 -41.76 -25.87 -21.35
C GLU A 233 -42.99 -26.74 -21.63
N GLY A 234 -43.83 -26.93 -20.61
CA GLY A 234 -45.08 -27.70 -20.69
C GLY A 234 -45.18 -28.90 -19.74
N ASN A 235 -44.11 -29.27 -19.04
CA ASN A 235 -44.20 -30.29 -17.99
C ASN A 235 -44.52 -29.63 -16.65
N THR A 236 -45.76 -29.75 -16.19
CA THR A 236 -46.18 -29.42 -14.82
C THR A 236 -45.45 -30.34 -13.83
N PHE A 237 -44.25 -29.94 -13.41
CA PHE A 237 -43.49 -30.61 -12.35
C PHE A 237 -43.94 -30.22 -10.94
N PHE A 238 -44.74 -29.16 -10.81
CA PHE A 238 -45.40 -28.79 -9.57
C PHE A 238 -46.85 -29.27 -9.64
N ILE A 239 -47.10 -30.44 -9.05
CA ILE A 239 -48.46 -30.80 -8.61
C ILE A 239 -48.63 -30.04 -7.29
N GLU A 240 -49.56 -29.09 -7.27
CA GLU A 240 -50.05 -28.49 -6.03
C GLU A 240 -50.86 -29.56 -5.27
N ASP A 241 -50.44 -29.84 -4.04
CA ASP A 241 -51.31 -30.43 -3.00
C ASP A 241 -51.89 -29.31 -2.13
#